data_AF-A0A7J4N8D6-F1
#
_entry.id   AF-A0A7J4N8D6-F1
#
_cell.length_a   1.000
_cell.length_b   1.000
_cell.length_c   1.000
_cell.angle_alpha   90.00
_cell.angle_beta   90.00
_cell.angle_gamma   90.00
#
_symmetry.space_group_name_H-M   'P 1'
#
loop_
_entity.id
_entity.type
_entity.pdbx_description
1 polymer ?
#
loop_
_entity_poly.entity_id
_entity_poly.type
_entity_poly.pdbx_seq_one_letter_code
_entity_poly.pdbx_strand_id
1 'polypeptide(L)'
;MRASVKIEVNFYDAKVHPYQEKVLGTYLGGADLHQLEPLYEERYQTYTTPVELTCHDRREIFIEKCRAMMTRKVYKPRDPLDLYHMSWTLGYTVPEHKDGMLSKVRFALDTYESCSENIVDNDLSKLGYDHRDDNLPLMIMPEDIEGSIGRTHKELESIRKEIVSTEIEVDR
;
A
#
# COMPACT_ATOMS: atom_id res chain seq x y z
N MET A 1 28.41 6.17 -26.40
CA MET A 1 27.27 5.88 -25.50
C MET A 1 27.82 5.39 -24.17
N ARG A 2 27.47 6.03 -23.05
CA ARG A 2 27.74 5.47 -21.71
C ARG A 2 26.50 4.71 -21.29
N ALA A 3 26.60 3.40 -21.15
CA ALA A 3 25.54 2.60 -20.55
C ALA A 3 25.62 2.80 -19.02
N SER A 4 24.52 3.20 -18.41
CA SER A 4 24.38 3.18 -16.95
C SER A 4 23.68 1.89 -16.55
N VAL A 5 24.25 1.20 -15.56
CA VAL A 5 23.60 0.04 -14.92
C VAL A 5 22.92 0.57 -13.67
N LYS A 6 21.58 0.46 -13.62
CA LYS A 6 20.80 0.72 -12.41
C LYS A 6 20.74 -0.57 -11.61
N ILE A 7 21.39 -0.59 -10.45
CA ILE A 7 21.30 -1.71 -9.51
C ILE A 7 20.29 -1.31 -8.44
N GLU A 8 19.16 -2.03 -8.39
CA GLU A 8 18.20 -1.94 -7.29
C GLU A 8 18.39 -3.15 -6.39
N VAL A 9 18.81 -2.92 -5.16
CA VAL A 9 18.90 -3.97 -4.13
C VAL A 9 17.56 -3.98 -3.40
N ASN A 10 16.77 -5.03 -3.62
CA ASN A 10 15.55 -5.24 -2.86
C ASN A 10 15.93 -5.81 -1.49
N PHE A 11 15.74 -5.02 -0.44
CA PHE A 11 15.97 -5.49 0.91
C PHE A 11 14.93 -6.54 1.30
N TYR A 12 15.35 -7.48 2.14
CA TYR A 12 14.48 -8.52 2.67
C TYR A 12 13.41 -7.88 3.57
N ASP A 13 12.15 -8.10 3.24
CA ASP A 13 11.01 -7.66 4.05
C ASP A 13 10.33 -8.88 4.67
N ALA A 14 9.82 -8.71 5.89
CA ALA A 14 9.03 -9.74 6.56
C ALA A 14 7.71 -9.93 5.81
N LYS A 15 7.36 -11.18 5.50
CA LYS A 15 6.09 -11.52 4.84
C LYS A 15 5.13 -12.12 5.84
N VAL A 16 3.96 -11.51 5.98
CA VAL A 16 2.89 -12.01 6.85
C VAL A 16 1.95 -12.93 6.07
N HIS A 17 1.73 -12.62 4.80
CA HIS A 17 0.91 -13.40 3.89
C HIS A 17 1.71 -13.87 2.66
N PRO A 18 1.42 -15.08 2.14
CA PRO A 18 2.10 -15.63 0.98
C PRO A 18 1.75 -14.85 -0.30
N TYR A 19 2.59 -14.96 -1.32
CA TYR A 19 2.24 -14.51 -2.66
C TYR A 19 1.05 -15.31 -3.22
N GLN A 20 0.35 -14.69 -4.17
CA GLN A 20 -0.75 -15.29 -4.90
C GLN A 20 -0.47 -15.27 -6.39
N GLU A 21 -0.80 -16.37 -7.07
CA GLU A 21 -0.86 -16.38 -8.53
C GLU A 21 -2.20 -15.80 -9.00
N LYS A 22 -2.15 -14.81 -9.88
CA LYS A 22 -3.32 -14.14 -10.45
C LYS A 22 -3.16 -13.96 -11.95
N VAL A 23 -4.28 -13.97 -12.65
CA VAL A 23 -4.35 -13.57 -14.05
C VAL A 23 -4.72 -12.08 -14.10
N LEU A 24 -3.92 -11.30 -14.82
CA LEU A 24 -4.19 -9.88 -15.04
C LEU A 24 -5.45 -9.74 -15.90
N GLY A 25 -6.42 -8.98 -15.39
CA GLY A 25 -7.57 -8.57 -16.19
C GLY A 25 -7.12 -7.61 -17.30
N THR A 26 -7.66 -7.78 -18.50
CA THR A 26 -7.41 -6.85 -19.59
C THR A 26 -8.38 -5.67 -19.50
N TYR A 27 -7.98 -4.50 -20.01
CA TYR A 27 -8.91 -3.37 -20.16
C TYR A 27 -10.08 -3.66 -21.12
N LEU A 28 -9.98 -4.76 -21.87
CA LEU A 28 -10.98 -5.25 -22.81
C LEU A 28 -11.94 -6.27 -22.16
N GLY A 29 -11.72 -6.63 -20.89
CA GLY A 29 -12.53 -7.61 -20.18
C GLY A 29 -14.00 -7.18 -20.11
N GLY A 30 -14.90 -7.99 -20.68
CA GLY A 30 -16.34 -7.72 -20.72
C GLY A 30 -16.84 -6.93 -21.94
N ALA A 31 -15.95 -6.46 -22.81
CA ALA A 31 -16.33 -5.86 -24.09
C ALA A 31 -16.33 -6.94 -25.20
N ASP A 32 -17.42 -7.06 -25.94
CA ASP A 32 -17.47 -7.92 -27.14
C ASP A 32 -16.72 -7.22 -28.28
N LEU A 33 -15.42 -7.51 -28.37
CA LEU A 33 -14.51 -6.93 -29.35
C LEU A 33 -14.01 -7.96 -30.36
N HIS A 34 -14.66 -9.12 -30.47
CA HIS A 34 -14.29 -10.15 -31.45
C HIS A 34 -14.30 -9.63 -32.89
N GLN A 35 -15.10 -8.59 -33.16
CA GLN A 35 -15.14 -7.91 -34.46
C GLN A 35 -13.84 -7.15 -34.81
N LEU A 36 -12.99 -6.86 -33.82
CA LEU A 36 -11.70 -6.19 -34.03
C LEU A 36 -10.58 -7.17 -34.38
N GLU A 37 -10.74 -8.46 -34.10
CA GLU A 37 -9.72 -9.48 -34.36
C GLU A 37 -9.29 -9.54 -35.84
N PRO A 38 -10.20 -9.55 -36.84
CA PRO A 38 -9.79 -9.56 -38.24
C PRO A 38 -9.12 -8.26 -38.70
N LEU A 39 -9.36 -7.14 -37.99
CA LEU A 39 -8.83 -5.82 -38.34
C LEU A 39 -7.44 -5.58 -37.74
N TYR A 40 -7.15 -6.20 -36.60
CA TYR A 40 -5.96 -5.93 -35.78
C TYR A 40 -5.40 -7.20 -35.12
N GLU A 41 -5.34 -8.32 -35.83
CA GLU A 41 -5.04 -9.67 -35.30
C GLU A 41 -3.89 -9.70 -34.26
N GLU A 42 -2.69 -9.25 -34.62
CA GLU A 42 -1.52 -9.27 -33.73
C GLU A 42 -1.74 -8.45 -32.44
N ARG A 43 -2.32 -7.25 -32.57
CA ARG A 43 -2.60 -6.37 -31.43
C ARG A 43 -3.73 -6.94 -30.58
N TYR A 44 -4.77 -7.47 -31.22
CA TYR A 44 -5.88 -8.10 -30.56
C TYR A 44 -5.37 -9.24 -29.69
N GLN A 45 -4.61 -10.19 -30.26
CA GLN A 45 -3.99 -11.28 -29.51
C GLN A 45 -3.09 -10.76 -28.39
N THR A 46 -2.24 -9.76 -28.65
CA THR A 46 -1.35 -9.19 -27.62
C THR A 46 -2.13 -8.61 -26.43
N TYR A 47 -3.23 -7.91 -26.67
CA TYR A 47 -4.02 -7.25 -25.62
C TYR A 47 -5.11 -8.14 -25.00
N THR A 48 -5.46 -9.26 -25.62
CA THR A 48 -6.41 -10.24 -25.06
C THR A 48 -5.72 -11.43 -24.41
N THR A 49 -4.44 -11.66 -24.68
CA THR A 49 -3.67 -12.75 -24.06
C THR A 49 -3.63 -12.56 -22.54
N PRO A 50 -4.10 -13.55 -21.76
CA PRO A 50 -3.99 -13.52 -20.31
C PRO A 50 -2.53 -13.44 -19.86
N VAL A 51 -2.25 -12.57 -18.91
CA VAL A 51 -0.92 -12.47 -18.30
C VAL A 51 -1.00 -13.03 -16.88
N GLU A 52 -0.30 -14.14 -16.64
CA GLU A 52 -0.15 -14.71 -15.30
C GLU A 52 0.93 -13.94 -14.52
N LEU A 53 0.62 -13.58 -13.28
CA LEU A 53 1.49 -12.79 -12.41
C LEU A 53 1.44 -13.34 -10.98
N THR A 54 2.63 -13.51 -10.41
CA THR A 54 2.80 -13.66 -8.96
C THR A 54 2.68 -12.28 -8.31
N CYS A 55 1.65 -12.07 -7.50
CA CYS A 55 1.41 -10.79 -6.81
C CYS A 55 1.33 -10.94 -5.30
N HIS A 56 1.52 -9.84 -4.58
CA HIS A 56 1.29 -9.81 -3.13
C HIS A 56 -0.18 -10.07 -2.80
N ASP A 57 -0.43 -10.76 -1.69
CA ASP A 57 -1.77 -10.83 -1.10
C ASP A 57 -2.28 -9.41 -0.80
N ARG A 58 -3.57 -9.16 -1.00
CA ARG A 58 -4.15 -7.83 -0.75
C ARG A 58 -3.99 -7.42 0.72
N ARG A 59 -4.01 -8.38 1.66
CA ARG A 59 -3.75 -8.14 3.09
C ARG A 59 -2.31 -7.69 3.32
N GLU A 60 -1.36 -8.31 2.62
CA GLU A 60 0.06 -7.92 2.66
C GLU A 60 0.25 -6.48 2.20
N ILE A 61 -0.43 -6.09 1.11
CA ILE A 61 -0.40 -4.72 0.58
C ILE A 61 -0.96 -3.73 1.60
N PHE A 62 -2.10 -4.05 2.23
CA PHE A 62 -2.72 -3.20 3.24
C PHE A 62 -1.80 -2.98 4.44
N ILE A 63 -1.27 -4.07 5.00
CA ILE A 63 -0.33 -4.06 6.13
C ILE A 63 0.91 -3.22 5.78
N GLU A 64 1.45 -3.38 4.57
CA GLU A 64 2.66 -2.66 4.15
C GLU A 64 2.42 -1.16 3.96
N LYS A 65 1.23 -0.78 3.51
CA LYS A 65 0.81 0.63 3.44
C LYS A 65 0.70 1.23 4.84
N CYS A 66 0.06 0.54 5.78
CA CYS A 66 0.00 0.98 7.17
C CYS A 66 1.38 1.11 7.82
N ARG A 67 2.25 0.09 7.67
CA ARG A 67 3.64 0.11 8.15
C ARG A 67 4.40 1.30 7.56
N ALA A 68 4.29 1.51 6.25
CA ALA A 68 4.92 2.63 5.57
C ALA A 68 4.45 3.98 6.11
N MET A 69 3.16 4.14 6.41
CA MET A 69 2.64 5.38 7.00
C MET A 69 3.24 5.63 8.37
N MET A 70 3.50 4.60 9.18
CA MET A 70 4.08 4.77 10.53
C MET A 70 5.58 5.04 10.51
N THR A 71 6.36 4.48 9.59
CA THR A 71 7.85 4.52 9.69
C THR A 71 8.57 5.34 8.62
N ARG A 72 7.86 5.89 7.61
CA ARG A 72 8.49 6.77 6.61
C ARG A 72 8.57 8.20 7.11
N LYS A 73 9.70 8.86 6.84
CA LYS A 73 9.88 10.30 7.09
C LYS A 73 8.94 11.21 6.30
N VAL A 74 8.67 10.84 5.05
CA VAL A 74 7.94 11.68 4.10
C VAL A 74 6.53 11.13 3.93
N TYR A 75 5.55 11.98 4.23
CA TYR A 75 4.14 11.68 3.98
C TYR A 75 3.88 11.52 2.48
N LYS A 76 3.18 10.45 2.11
CA LYS A 76 2.76 10.18 0.74
C LYS A 76 1.23 10.15 0.70
N PRO A 77 0.56 11.16 0.13
CA PRO A 77 -0.90 11.24 0.13
C PRO A 77 -1.62 10.05 -0.53
N ARG A 78 -0.93 9.30 -1.39
CA ARG A 78 -1.46 8.08 -2.00
C ARG A 78 -1.64 6.93 -1.00
N ASP A 79 -0.80 6.84 0.02
CA ASP A 79 -0.89 5.74 0.99
C ASP A 79 -2.24 5.77 1.76
N PRO A 80 -2.73 6.89 2.31
CA PRO A 80 -4.06 6.94 2.93
C PRO A 80 -5.22 6.81 1.93
N LEU A 81 -5.06 7.28 0.68
CA LEU A 81 -6.04 7.04 -0.38
C LEU A 81 -6.17 5.55 -0.72
N ASP A 82 -5.04 4.85 -0.84
CA ASP A 82 -5.00 3.40 -1.08
C ASP A 82 -5.67 2.67 0.08
N LEU A 83 -5.35 3.02 1.33
CA LEU A 83 -5.96 2.43 2.52
C LEU A 83 -7.47 2.67 2.58
N TYR A 84 -7.91 3.89 2.28
CA TYR A 84 -9.33 4.21 2.16
C TYR A 84 -10.02 3.34 1.11
N HIS A 85 -9.44 3.24 -0.09
CA HIS A 85 -10.00 2.45 -1.17
C HIS A 85 -10.05 0.96 -0.82
N MET A 86 -9.01 0.42 -0.17
CA MET A 86 -8.99 -0.96 0.30
C MET A 86 -10.00 -1.22 1.42
N SER A 87 -10.19 -0.26 2.32
CA SER A 87 -11.23 -0.34 3.35
C SER A 87 -12.62 -0.38 2.71
N TRP A 88 -12.89 0.51 1.75
CA TRP A 88 -14.18 0.60 1.07
C TRP A 88 -14.47 -0.60 0.16
N THR A 89 -13.49 -1.08 -0.61
CA THR A 89 -13.70 -2.18 -1.59
C THR A 89 -13.53 -3.57 -1.02
N LEU A 90 -12.65 -3.75 -0.03
CA LEU A 90 -12.29 -5.07 0.52
C LEU A 90 -12.76 -5.25 1.97
N GLY A 91 -13.27 -4.20 2.61
CA GLY A 91 -13.71 -4.23 4.00
C GLY A 91 -12.56 -4.27 5.00
N TYR A 92 -11.33 -3.95 4.60
CA TYR A 92 -10.18 -4.03 5.49
C TYR A 92 -10.16 -2.90 6.52
N THR A 93 -9.83 -3.26 7.76
CA THR A 93 -9.70 -2.31 8.86
C THR A 93 -8.34 -2.44 9.55
N VAL A 94 -7.89 -1.35 10.16
CA VAL A 94 -6.63 -1.33 10.95
C VAL A 94 -6.69 -2.33 12.11
N PRO A 95 -7.77 -2.42 12.91
CA PRO A 95 -7.83 -3.37 14.03
C PRO A 95 -7.69 -4.83 13.61
N GLU A 96 -8.32 -5.26 12.51
CA GLU A 96 -8.26 -6.65 12.03
C GLU A 96 -6.86 -7.09 11.59
N HIS A 97 -6.02 -6.14 11.16
CA HIS A 97 -4.69 -6.43 10.63
C HIS A 97 -3.58 -6.03 11.62
N LYS A 98 -3.93 -5.71 12.87
CA LYS A 98 -2.99 -5.18 13.89
C LYS A 98 -1.76 -6.05 14.06
N ASP A 99 -1.92 -7.35 14.22
CA ASP A 99 -0.82 -8.26 14.50
C ASP A 99 0.19 -8.31 13.33
N GLY A 100 -0.31 -8.31 12.09
CA GLY A 100 0.52 -8.26 10.89
C GLY A 100 1.30 -6.94 10.79
N MET A 101 0.65 -5.82 11.11
CA MET A 101 1.32 -4.52 11.15
C MET A 101 2.39 -4.44 12.24
N LEU A 102 2.11 -4.93 13.45
CA LEU A 102 3.10 -4.96 14.53
C LEU A 102 4.33 -5.78 14.15
N SER A 103 4.11 -6.97 13.58
CA SER A 103 5.22 -7.82 13.11
C SER A 103 6.09 -7.10 12.08
N LYS A 104 5.47 -6.42 11.12
CA LYS A 104 6.16 -5.69 10.06
C LYS A 104 6.88 -4.44 10.55
N VAL A 105 6.27 -3.68 11.45
CA VAL A 105 6.90 -2.49 12.02
C VAL A 105 8.11 -2.90 12.84
N ARG A 106 7.98 -3.86 13.77
CA ARG A 106 9.11 -4.35 14.57
C ARG A 106 10.27 -4.82 13.70
N PHE A 107 9.98 -5.66 12.70
CA PHE A 107 10.98 -6.08 11.74
C PHE A 107 11.68 -4.88 11.06
N ALA A 108 10.93 -3.86 10.65
CA ALA A 108 11.50 -2.68 10.03
C ALA A 108 12.34 -1.83 11.01
N LEU A 109 11.96 -1.75 12.28
CA LEU A 109 12.72 -1.06 13.33
C LEU A 109 14.02 -1.79 13.64
N ASP A 110 13.97 -3.11 13.77
CA ASP A 110 15.14 -3.97 14.02
C ASP A 110 16.14 -3.95 12.86
N THR A 111 15.64 -3.82 11.62
CA THR A 111 16.45 -3.95 10.40
C THR A 111 16.99 -2.61 9.90
N TYR A 112 16.24 -1.51 10.08
CA TYR A 112 16.56 -0.22 9.47
C TYR A 112 16.56 0.91 10.50
N GLU A 113 17.75 1.43 10.82
CA GLU A 113 17.95 2.57 11.74
C GLU A 113 17.10 3.80 11.34
N SER A 114 16.99 4.10 10.04
CA SER A 114 16.13 5.20 9.60
C SER A 114 14.65 5.03 9.99
N CYS A 115 14.14 3.80 10.14
CA CYS A 115 12.77 3.58 10.58
C CYS A 115 12.60 3.85 12.07
N SER A 116 13.60 3.53 12.91
CA SER A 116 13.55 3.82 14.35
C SER A 116 13.66 5.30 14.66
N GLU A 117 14.46 6.06 13.91
CA GLU A 117 14.46 7.52 14.00
C GLU A 117 13.10 8.11 13.58
N ASN A 118 12.59 7.69 12.41
CA ASN A 118 11.39 8.27 11.84
C ASN A 118 10.13 7.94 12.65
N ILE A 119 10.02 6.74 13.21
CA ILE A 119 8.79 6.33 13.92
C ILE A 119 8.51 7.22 15.12
N VAL A 120 9.54 7.80 15.76
CA VAL A 120 9.39 8.71 16.90
C VAL A 120 8.80 10.05 16.47
N ASP A 121 9.34 10.62 15.38
CA ASP A 121 8.99 11.95 14.87
C ASP A 121 7.69 11.97 14.04
N ASN A 122 7.26 10.82 13.54
CA ASN A 122 6.14 10.73 12.61
C ASN A 122 4.78 10.75 13.32
N ASP A 123 4.29 11.95 13.58
CA ASP A 123 2.99 12.19 14.20
C ASP A 123 1.85 12.21 13.17
N LEU A 124 1.17 11.07 13.02
CA LEU A 124 0.07 10.91 12.07
C LEU A 124 -1.16 11.75 12.43
N SER A 125 -1.30 12.17 13.70
CA SER A 125 -2.45 12.97 14.14
C SER A 125 -2.45 14.39 13.58
N LYS A 126 -1.27 14.86 13.13
CA LYS A 126 -1.11 16.16 12.46
C LYS A 126 -1.44 16.11 10.97
N LEU A 127 -1.65 14.92 10.42
CA LEU A 127 -1.91 14.74 8.99
C LEU A 127 -3.41 14.76 8.74
N GLY A 128 -3.84 15.72 7.92
CA GLY A 128 -5.19 15.80 7.39
C GLY A 128 -5.25 15.31 5.96
N TYR A 129 -6.48 15.10 5.48
CA TYR A 129 -6.72 14.99 4.05
C TYR A 129 -6.55 16.37 3.40
N ASP A 130 -5.89 16.42 2.25
CA ASP A 130 -5.71 17.64 1.49
C ASP A 130 -6.51 17.54 0.19
N HIS A 131 -7.47 18.44 -0.02
CA HIS A 131 -8.31 18.46 -1.22
C HIS A 131 -7.52 18.63 -2.53
N ARG A 132 -6.24 19.04 -2.48
CA ARG A 132 -5.37 18.98 -3.66
C ARG A 132 -5.17 17.54 -4.17
N ASP A 133 -5.33 16.56 -3.29
CA ASP A 133 -5.25 15.13 -3.58
C ASP A 133 -6.52 14.57 -4.23
N ASP A 134 -7.60 15.35 -4.34
CA ASP A 134 -8.86 14.96 -5.01
C ASP A 134 -8.65 14.59 -6.49
N ASN A 135 -7.54 15.04 -7.10
CA ASN A 135 -7.16 14.73 -8.48
C ASN A 135 -6.31 13.46 -8.62
N LEU A 136 -5.90 12.82 -7.51
CA LEU A 136 -5.11 11.59 -7.54
C LEU A 136 -5.94 10.35 -7.92
N PRO A 137 -7.20 10.19 -7.46
CA PRO A 137 -8.06 9.12 -7.90
C PRO A 137 -8.43 9.26 -9.38
N LEU A 138 -8.40 8.14 -10.11
CA LEU A 138 -8.96 8.05 -11.46
C LEU A 138 -10.47 7.70 -11.45
N MET A 139 -11.11 7.78 -10.27
CA MET A 139 -12.48 7.37 -10.03
C MET A 139 -13.18 8.35 -9.08
N ILE A 140 -14.51 8.42 -9.16
CA ILE A 140 -15.32 9.20 -8.23
C ILE A 140 -15.25 8.54 -6.86
N MET A 141 -14.74 9.28 -5.87
CA MET A 141 -14.62 8.79 -4.50
C MET A 141 -15.94 8.98 -3.73
N PRO A 142 -16.33 8.05 -2.84
CA PRO A 142 -17.46 8.23 -1.95
C PRO A 142 -17.30 9.44 -1.01
N GLU A 143 -18.42 9.90 -0.45
CA GLU A 143 -18.51 11.22 0.23
C GLU A 143 -17.69 11.34 1.53
N ASP A 144 -17.40 10.25 2.26
CA ASP A 144 -16.69 10.29 3.57
C ASP A 144 -15.19 9.95 3.47
N ILE A 145 -14.48 10.49 2.48
CA ILE A 145 -13.04 10.22 2.32
C ILE A 145 -12.22 10.82 3.47
N GLU A 146 -12.47 12.08 3.81
CA GLU A 146 -11.75 12.81 4.84
C GLU A 146 -11.95 12.17 6.23
N GLY A 147 -13.21 11.85 6.57
CA GLY A 147 -13.52 11.23 7.85
C GLY A 147 -12.89 9.85 7.98
N SER A 148 -12.87 9.06 6.90
CA SER A 148 -12.26 7.73 6.90
C SER A 148 -10.73 7.77 6.98
N ILE A 149 -10.09 8.69 6.28
CA ILE A 149 -8.63 8.90 6.38
C ILE A 149 -8.28 9.37 7.80
N GLY A 150 -9.05 10.32 8.35
CA GLY A 150 -8.87 10.79 9.73
C GLY A 150 -9.01 9.70 10.78
N ARG A 151 -9.96 8.75 10.61
CA ARG A 151 -10.08 7.57 11.46
C ARG A 151 -8.86 6.66 11.34
N THR A 152 -8.44 6.35 10.11
CA THR A 152 -7.27 5.52 9.84
C THR A 152 -6.00 6.10 10.46
N HIS A 153 -5.77 7.41 10.33
CA HIS A 153 -4.63 8.09 10.96
C HIS A 153 -4.65 7.96 12.49
N LYS A 154 -5.81 8.11 13.13
CA LYS A 154 -5.94 7.96 14.60
C LYS A 154 -5.67 6.53 15.06
N GLU A 155 -6.18 5.54 14.32
CA GLU A 155 -5.96 4.13 14.65
C GLU A 155 -4.48 3.76 14.53
N LEU A 156 -3.83 4.17 13.44
CA LEU A 156 -2.40 3.93 13.24
C LEU A 156 -1.53 4.70 14.23
N GLU A 157 -1.91 5.93 14.58
CA GLU A 157 -1.22 6.70 15.61
C GLU A 157 -1.30 6.03 16.99
N SER A 158 -2.44 5.40 17.32
CA SER A 158 -2.58 4.62 18.55
C SER A 158 -1.62 3.43 18.56
N ILE A 159 -1.49 2.72 17.44
CA ILE A 159 -0.58 1.58 17.30
C ILE A 159 0.87 2.06 17.36
N ARG A 160 1.22 3.13 16.66
CA ARG A 160 2.56 3.72 16.67
C ARG A 160 2.99 4.07 18.10
N LYS A 161 2.12 4.74 18.86
CA LYS A 161 2.37 5.10 20.26
C LYS A 161 2.62 3.88 21.15
N GLU A 162 1.85 2.81 20.96
CA GLU A 162 2.04 1.53 21.68
C GLU A 162 3.41 0.91 21.39
N ILE A 163 3.87 0.96 20.13
CA ILE A 163 5.20 0.45 19.74
C ILE A 163 6.30 1.31 20.38
N VAL A 164 6.21 2.63 20.21
CA VAL A 164 7.20 3.58 20.74
C VAL A 164 7.30 3.50 22.27
N SER A 165 6.17 3.33 22.98
CA SER A 165 6.20 3.15 24.44
C SER A 165 6.83 1.83 24.86
N THR A 166 6.59 0.75 24.10
CA THR A 166 7.09 -0.59 24.44
C THR A 166 8.59 -0.71 24.19
N GLU A 167 9.12 -0.11 23.13
CA GLU A 167 10.54 -0.29 22.77
C GLU A 167 11.49 0.74 23.43
N ILE A 168 11.00 1.93 23.80
CA ILE A 168 11.81 2.91 24.54
C ILE A 168 11.99 2.52 26.02
N GLU A 169 11.12 1.68 26.59
CA GLU A 169 11.30 1.15 27.96
C GLU A 169 12.33 0.03 28.04
N VAL A 170 12.70 -0.62 26.93
CA VAL A 170 13.66 -1.74 26.92
C VAL A 170 15.11 -1.25 26.86
N ASP A 171 15.35 0.00 26.49
CA ASP A 171 16.67 0.64 26.38
C ASP A 171 17.04 1.54 27.60
N ARG A 172 16.32 1.41 28.72
CA ARG A 172 16.61 2.09 30.01
C ARG A 172 16.89 1.10 31.13
#